data_AF-A0A1H9F6W1-F1
#
_entry.id   AF-A0A1H9F6W1-F1
#
_cell.length_a   1.000
_cell.length_b   1.000
_cell.length_c   1.000
_cell.angle_alpha   90.00
_cell.angle_beta   90.00
_cell.angle_gamma   90.00
#
_symmetry.space_group_name_H-M   'P 1'
#
loop_
_entity.id
_entity.type
_entity.pdbx_description
1 polymer ?
#
loop_
_entity_poly.entity_id
_entity_poly.type
_entity_poly.pdbx_seq_one_letter_code
_entity_poly.pdbx_strand_id
1 'polypeptide(L)'
;MTKLKAKKIRLKSLLFFLMAFILFSALFCNSIYFKGQAKETESGTVTASSLNVRTSPGANGNTNRLTSDGAYVVLSSGTNVTVTKKEYASDGSLWYAIIFNYKGKTLSGYVSSSYISIDVTYTYDESFEKYLTAQGFPESYKEGLRKIHAKYPNWVFVADHVEYNFSDVVENENYTGRSLIHATSISSWKRVTDGVYNWDTNTYSTFDGSSWVCASKELIAYTLDPRNFLDETNIFQFELLSYDSSVHTTETVNGLLEESFMENTKIDNSMTYADALIAAAKTSKVSPFHLASRIMQEVGVKGTSAGILGYYAPSTGNVYTNLYNYYNIGAYAAQGRGAIENGLIYASKTDASTLRPWNSRYKAIVGGAIFIGTGFINIGQDTIYYEKFDLVGTPYSHQYMANVLAPRSEAASMASAYSDSMKSKLSLTFKIPVYNNMPATVCGLPYSDDTPSKSINSSSGTYNKGVYTSVEEMGIEDVSEGTNMSIDKEKIPVISDNNIININPATSTADFKEYIKYADGLNDVSISVISKNNTEKESGKICTGDKVNVYDKQGNLKNTYNCIIYGDVNGDGYITIMDMVYVKRHLLNIKTLDGAYLLAANATRDAELNILDMVYIKRSILGIIIINQK
;
A
#
# COMPACT_ATOMS: atom_id res chain seq x y z
N MET A 1 -37.21 -33.22 -29.07
CA MET A 1 -37.32 -33.37 -27.60
C MET A 1 -36.13 -32.78 -26.81
N THR A 2 -35.24 -31.99 -27.42
CA THR A 2 -33.93 -31.62 -26.85
C THR A 2 -33.78 -30.14 -26.45
N LYS A 3 -34.51 -29.20 -27.08
CA LYS A 3 -34.49 -27.77 -26.67
C LYS A 3 -35.35 -27.45 -25.44
N LEU A 4 -36.42 -28.22 -25.19
CA LEU A 4 -37.31 -28.02 -24.04
C LEU A 4 -36.69 -28.48 -22.71
N LYS A 5 -35.82 -29.51 -22.74
CA LYS A 5 -35.08 -29.98 -21.56
C LYS A 5 -34.00 -28.97 -21.14
N ALA A 6 -33.25 -28.41 -22.08
CA ALA A 6 -32.22 -27.39 -21.79
C ALA A 6 -32.82 -26.09 -21.21
N LYS A 7 -33.98 -25.66 -21.71
CA LYS A 7 -34.69 -24.47 -21.17
C LYS A 7 -35.28 -24.71 -19.78
N LYS A 8 -35.79 -25.93 -19.50
CA LYS A 8 -36.26 -26.32 -18.16
C LYS A 8 -35.12 -26.46 -17.14
N ILE A 9 -33.93 -26.87 -17.54
CA ILE A 9 -32.76 -26.96 -16.65
C ILE A 9 -32.25 -25.55 -16.28
N ARG A 10 -32.15 -24.63 -17.26
CA ARG A 10 -31.77 -23.23 -16.98
C ARG A 10 -32.80 -22.49 -16.13
N LEU A 11 -34.10 -22.73 -16.33
CA LEU A 11 -35.17 -22.11 -15.53
C LEU A 11 -35.22 -22.65 -14.09
N LYS A 12 -34.90 -23.94 -13.89
CA LYS A 12 -34.79 -24.53 -12.55
C LYS A 12 -33.54 -24.05 -11.80
N SER A 13 -32.43 -23.84 -12.49
CA SER A 13 -31.22 -23.23 -11.91
C SER A 13 -31.45 -21.78 -11.49
N LEU A 14 -32.18 -21.00 -12.30
CA LEU A 14 -32.50 -19.60 -12.00
C LEU A 14 -33.50 -19.47 -10.83
N LEU A 15 -34.49 -20.36 -10.73
CA LEU A 15 -35.42 -20.40 -9.61
C LEU A 15 -34.75 -20.84 -8.29
N PHE A 16 -33.74 -21.72 -8.36
CA PHE A 16 -33.00 -22.17 -7.18
C PHE A 16 -32.12 -21.05 -6.61
N PHE A 17 -31.48 -20.24 -7.48
CA PHE A 17 -30.76 -19.03 -7.07
C PHE A 17 -31.68 -17.96 -6.47
N LEU A 18 -32.87 -17.76 -7.04
CA LEU A 18 -33.84 -16.78 -6.54
C LEU A 18 -34.47 -17.22 -5.20
N MET A 19 -34.72 -18.52 -4.98
CA MET A 19 -35.24 -19.04 -3.70
C MET A 19 -34.17 -19.06 -2.60
N ALA A 20 -32.90 -19.32 -2.93
CA ALA A 20 -31.80 -19.22 -1.97
C ALA A 20 -31.62 -17.78 -1.47
N PHE A 21 -31.82 -16.78 -2.34
CA PHE A 21 -31.74 -15.35 -1.99
C PHE A 21 -32.88 -14.89 -1.05
N ILE A 22 -34.09 -15.44 -1.21
CA ILE A 22 -35.27 -15.10 -0.39
C ILE A 22 -35.25 -15.81 0.97
N LEU A 23 -34.65 -17.01 1.07
CA LEU A 23 -34.46 -17.70 2.35
C LEU A 23 -33.29 -17.11 3.17
N PHE A 24 -32.32 -16.47 2.53
CA PHE A 24 -31.20 -15.79 3.21
C PHE A 24 -31.63 -14.46 3.86
N SER A 25 -32.60 -13.74 3.27
CA SER A 25 -33.13 -12.49 3.84
C SER A 25 -34.11 -12.70 5.00
N ALA A 26 -34.73 -13.88 5.10
CA ALA A 26 -35.77 -14.16 6.10
C ALA A 26 -35.25 -14.74 7.43
N LEU A 27 -33.99 -15.15 7.53
CA LEU A 27 -33.41 -15.74 8.76
C LEU A 27 -32.65 -14.75 9.66
N PHE A 28 -32.45 -13.50 9.23
CA PHE A 28 -31.82 -12.46 10.05
C PHE A 28 -32.79 -11.56 10.82
N CYS A 29 -34.10 -11.79 10.68
CA CYS A 29 -35.13 -11.09 11.44
C CYS A 29 -35.76 -12.03 12.46
N ASN A 30 -35.08 -12.28 13.59
CA ASN A 30 -35.67 -12.49 14.92
C ASN A 30 -34.65 -13.14 15.87
N SER A 31 -33.89 -12.31 16.60
CA SER A 31 -33.56 -12.58 18.01
C SER A 31 -32.87 -11.36 18.63
N ILE A 32 -33.61 -10.27 18.83
CA ILE A 32 -33.22 -9.27 19.83
C ILE A 32 -33.70 -9.81 21.19
N TYR A 33 -32.90 -10.70 21.78
CA TYR A 33 -33.01 -11.02 23.20
C TYR A 33 -31.96 -10.21 23.94
N PHE A 34 -32.43 -9.19 24.64
CA PHE A 34 -31.64 -8.39 25.59
C PHE A 34 -31.12 -9.31 26.70
N LYS A 35 -29.85 -9.68 26.64
CA LYS A 35 -29.07 -10.20 27.77
C LYS A 35 -27.96 -9.18 28.04
N GLY A 36 -27.78 -8.81 29.31
CA GLY A 36 -26.84 -7.79 29.76
C GLY A 36 -25.45 -8.00 29.16
N GLN A 37 -24.87 -6.93 28.59
CA GLN A 37 -23.61 -6.99 27.86
C GLN A 37 -22.46 -7.42 28.78
N ALA A 38 -21.98 -8.64 28.58
CA ALA A 38 -20.58 -8.93 28.83
C ALA A 38 -19.76 -8.15 27.80
N LYS A 39 -18.63 -7.57 28.22
CA LYS A 39 -17.71 -6.82 27.35
C LYS A 39 -17.09 -7.80 26.35
N GLU A 40 -17.50 -7.75 25.09
CA GLU A 40 -16.94 -8.59 24.02
C GLU A 40 -15.46 -8.28 23.80
N THR A 41 -14.62 -9.32 23.78
CA THR A 41 -13.19 -9.23 23.47
C THR A 41 -12.92 -9.98 22.17
N GLU A 42 -12.09 -9.42 21.31
CA GLU A 42 -11.68 -10.01 20.03
C GLU A 42 -10.22 -10.43 20.11
N SER A 43 -9.83 -11.60 19.57
CA SER A 43 -8.40 -11.91 19.38
C SER A 43 -7.88 -11.16 18.16
N GLY A 44 -6.57 -10.94 18.07
CA GLY A 44 -5.94 -10.35 16.91
C GLY A 44 -4.46 -10.62 16.86
N THR A 45 -3.87 -10.40 15.70
CA THR A 45 -2.46 -10.61 15.42
C THR A 45 -1.83 -9.30 14.95
N VAL A 46 -0.65 -8.96 15.47
CA VAL A 46 0.11 -7.79 15.04
C VAL A 46 0.61 -7.99 13.61
N THR A 47 0.34 -7.04 12.72
CA THR A 47 0.76 -7.10 11.30
C THR A 47 2.07 -6.36 11.05
N ALA A 48 2.38 -5.34 11.84
CA ALA A 48 3.61 -4.56 11.73
C ALA A 48 4.83 -5.34 12.25
N SER A 49 5.99 -5.20 11.58
CA SER A 49 7.25 -5.81 12.04
C SER A 49 7.71 -5.30 13.40
N SER A 50 7.31 -4.06 13.77
CA SER A 50 7.56 -3.45 15.08
C SER A 50 6.44 -2.47 15.45
N LEU A 51 5.62 -2.82 16.44
CA LEU A 51 4.45 -2.06 16.88
C LEU A 51 4.62 -1.55 18.32
N ASN A 52 4.62 -0.23 18.52
CA ASN A 52 4.65 0.38 19.84
C ASN A 52 3.29 0.28 20.55
N VAL A 53 3.29 -0.16 21.81
CA VAL A 53 2.10 -0.17 22.67
C VAL A 53 2.03 1.13 23.49
N ARG A 54 0.82 1.68 23.67
CA ARG A 54 0.56 2.96 24.33
C ARG A 54 -0.28 2.82 25.60
N THR A 55 -0.30 3.85 26.45
CA THR A 55 -1.14 3.93 27.66
C THR A 55 -2.52 4.57 27.38
N SER A 56 -2.70 5.23 26.23
CA SER A 56 -3.98 5.80 25.78
C SER A 56 -4.02 5.95 24.24
N PRO A 57 -5.23 6.10 23.62
CA PRO A 57 -5.37 6.36 22.19
C PRO A 57 -4.68 7.66 21.73
N GLY A 58 -4.12 7.64 20.52
CA GLY A 58 -3.53 8.80 19.85
C GLY A 58 -2.00 8.79 19.76
N ALA A 59 -1.47 9.40 18.68
CA ALA A 59 -0.04 9.44 18.37
C ALA A 59 0.69 10.65 18.98
N ASN A 60 0.30 11.09 20.18
CA ASN A 60 0.89 12.26 20.86
C ASN A 60 2.29 11.92 21.41
N GLY A 61 3.31 11.93 20.55
CA GLY A 61 4.71 11.83 20.97
C GLY A 61 5.05 10.62 21.87
N ASN A 62 6.11 10.75 22.68
CA ASN A 62 6.60 9.73 23.61
C ASN A 62 5.81 9.67 24.94
N THR A 63 4.91 10.62 25.22
CA THR A 63 4.30 10.78 26.55
C THR A 63 3.33 9.65 26.93
N ASN A 64 2.86 8.87 25.94
CA ASN A 64 1.85 7.85 26.15
C ASN A 64 2.35 6.45 25.73
N ARG A 65 3.66 6.19 25.70
CA ARG A 65 4.19 4.83 25.40
C ARG A 65 4.18 3.98 26.65
N LEU A 66 3.66 2.76 26.52
CA LEU A 66 3.68 1.78 27.61
C LEU A 66 5.12 1.33 27.85
N THR A 67 5.52 1.31 29.12
CA THR A 67 6.80 0.77 29.57
C THR A 67 6.59 -0.45 30.44
N SER A 68 7.53 -1.38 30.38
CA SER A 68 7.63 -2.53 31.27
C SER A 68 9.12 -2.78 31.55
N ASP A 69 9.47 -2.90 32.83
CA ASP A 69 10.86 -3.06 33.31
C ASP A 69 11.82 -1.98 32.76
N GLY A 70 11.36 -0.72 32.73
CA GLY A 70 12.16 0.43 32.29
C GLY A 70 12.34 0.56 30.77
N ALA A 71 11.84 -0.39 29.98
CA ALA A 71 11.90 -0.37 28.51
C ALA A 71 10.52 -0.16 27.89
N TYR A 72 10.47 0.40 26.68
CA TYR A 72 9.22 0.50 25.93
C TYR A 72 8.74 -0.89 25.48
N VAL A 73 7.42 -1.06 25.51
CA VAL A 73 6.78 -2.29 25.04
C VAL A 73 6.56 -2.20 23.52
N VAL A 74 7.19 -3.12 22.79
CA VAL A 74 7.12 -3.24 21.32
C VAL A 74 6.72 -4.67 20.97
N LEU A 75 5.70 -4.82 20.12
CA LEU A 75 5.23 -6.12 19.63
C LEU A 75 5.76 -6.36 18.21
N SER A 76 6.19 -7.58 17.91
CA SER A 76 6.60 -7.99 16.56
C SER A 76 5.41 -8.51 15.75
N SER A 77 5.57 -8.57 14.42
CA SER A 77 4.58 -9.20 13.55
C SER A 77 4.31 -10.64 14.00
N GLY A 78 3.05 -11.09 13.91
CA GLY A 78 2.61 -12.39 14.41
C GLY A 78 2.32 -12.45 15.91
N THR A 79 2.55 -11.37 16.68
CA THR A 79 2.22 -11.37 18.12
C THR A 79 0.71 -11.42 18.32
N ASN A 80 0.22 -12.41 19.06
CA ASN A 80 -1.19 -12.52 19.44
C ASN A 80 -1.54 -11.50 20.53
N VAL A 81 -2.67 -10.82 20.34
CA VAL A 81 -3.24 -9.84 21.23
C VAL A 81 -4.74 -10.11 21.41
N THR A 82 -5.32 -9.61 22.49
CA THR A 82 -6.77 -9.61 22.73
C THR A 82 -7.25 -8.18 22.78
N VAL A 83 -7.99 -7.74 21.77
CA VAL A 83 -8.68 -6.45 21.73
C VAL A 83 -9.86 -6.47 22.69
N THR A 84 -9.89 -5.51 23.60
CA THR A 84 -10.91 -5.39 24.65
C THR A 84 -11.79 -4.15 24.50
N LYS A 85 -11.37 -3.18 23.69
CA LYS A 85 -12.11 -1.94 23.44
C LYS A 85 -11.64 -1.29 22.14
N LYS A 86 -12.57 -0.72 21.39
CA LYS A 86 -12.33 0.12 20.21
C LYS A 86 -12.60 1.58 20.59
N GLU A 87 -11.68 2.50 20.32
CA GLU A 87 -11.78 3.90 20.72
C GLU A 87 -11.16 4.84 19.68
N TYR A 88 -11.83 5.96 19.40
CA TYR A 88 -11.32 6.96 18.47
C TYR A 88 -10.48 8.00 19.21
N ALA A 89 -9.29 8.29 18.67
CA ALA A 89 -8.46 9.40 19.14
C ALA A 89 -9.04 10.75 18.68
N SER A 90 -8.52 11.86 19.22
CA SER A 90 -8.95 13.21 18.89
C SER A 90 -8.77 13.59 17.41
N ASP A 91 -7.92 12.87 16.68
CA ASP A 91 -7.69 13.03 15.23
C ASP A 91 -8.64 12.17 14.36
N GLY A 92 -9.57 11.44 14.97
CA GLY A 92 -10.50 10.53 14.30
C GLY A 92 -9.92 9.15 13.98
N SER A 93 -8.66 8.86 14.34
CA SER A 93 -8.06 7.54 14.11
C SER A 93 -8.61 6.51 15.09
N LEU A 94 -8.87 5.29 14.62
CA LEU A 94 -9.34 4.18 15.45
C LEU A 94 -8.17 3.46 16.14
N TRP A 95 -8.26 3.30 17.46
CA TRP A 95 -7.31 2.60 18.32
C TRP A 95 -7.97 1.42 19.02
N TYR A 96 -7.19 0.37 19.25
CA TYR A 96 -7.60 -0.82 20.00
C TYR A 96 -6.90 -0.85 21.35
N ALA A 97 -7.68 -0.97 22.43
CA ALA A 97 -7.16 -1.38 23.72
C ALA A 97 -6.91 -2.90 23.68
N ILE A 98 -5.68 -3.32 23.90
CA ILE A 98 -5.24 -4.71 23.80
C ILE A 98 -4.72 -5.27 25.12
N ILE A 99 -4.86 -6.58 25.31
CA ILE A 99 -4.17 -7.40 26.30
C ILE A 99 -3.22 -8.33 25.53
N PHE A 100 -2.00 -8.56 26.02
CA PHE A 100 -1.02 -9.39 25.33
C PHE A 100 0.03 -9.95 26.31
N ASN A 101 0.69 -11.04 25.92
CA ASN A 101 1.83 -11.57 26.65
C ASN A 101 3.11 -10.88 26.17
N TYR A 102 3.91 -10.38 27.10
CA TYR A 102 5.19 -9.75 26.82
C TYR A 102 6.22 -10.19 27.85
N LYS A 103 7.25 -10.90 27.39
CA LYS A 103 8.33 -11.43 28.24
C LYS A 103 7.82 -12.21 29.46
N GLY A 104 6.76 -13.00 29.28
CA GLY A 104 6.14 -13.80 30.35
C GLY A 104 5.18 -13.05 31.26
N LYS A 105 4.95 -11.75 31.03
CA LYS A 105 3.96 -10.93 31.77
C LYS A 105 2.75 -10.63 30.89
N THR A 106 1.55 -10.66 31.46
CA THR A 106 0.35 -10.16 30.79
C THR A 106 0.24 -8.65 30.99
N LEU A 107 0.29 -7.88 29.89
CA LEU A 107 0.20 -6.43 29.91
C LEU A 107 -1.03 -5.96 29.13
N SER A 108 -1.46 -4.72 29.36
CA SER A 108 -2.52 -4.05 28.60
C SER A 108 -2.09 -2.67 28.14
N GLY A 109 -2.54 -2.27 26.95
CA GLY A 109 -2.27 -0.93 26.41
C GLY A 109 -3.10 -0.66 25.16
N TYR A 110 -2.70 0.33 24.37
CA TYR A 110 -3.40 0.77 23.16
C TYR A 110 -2.48 0.70 21.95
N VAL A 111 -3.02 0.29 20.81
CA VAL A 111 -2.33 0.25 19.52
C VAL A 111 -3.26 0.79 18.42
N SER A 112 -2.69 1.30 17.33
CA SER A 112 -3.49 1.70 16.17
C SER A 112 -4.16 0.47 15.58
N SER A 113 -5.45 0.57 15.26
CA SER A 113 -6.20 -0.51 14.61
C SER A 113 -5.56 -0.97 13.30
N SER A 114 -4.90 -0.05 12.58
CA SER A 114 -4.20 -0.31 11.31
C SER A 114 -3.09 -1.37 11.38
N TYR A 115 -2.64 -1.75 12.59
CA TYR A 115 -1.55 -2.71 12.79
C TYR A 115 -1.97 -3.99 13.50
N ILE A 116 -3.27 -4.15 13.76
CA ILE A 116 -3.83 -5.37 14.32
C ILE A 116 -4.79 -5.96 13.30
N SER A 117 -4.45 -7.14 12.79
CA SER A 117 -5.42 -7.98 12.12
C SER A 117 -6.28 -8.63 13.20
N ILE A 118 -7.56 -8.30 13.30
CA ILE A 118 -8.46 -9.03 14.20
C ILE A 118 -8.54 -10.48 13.72
N ASP A 119 -8.36 -11.43 14.64
CA ASP A 119 -8.51 -12.84 14.37
C ASP A 119 -10.00 -13.07 14.19
N VAL A 120 -10.42 -13.09 12.93
CA VAL A 120 -11.79 -13.40 12.58
C VAL A 120 -11.99 -14.88 12.81
N THR A 121 -12.73 -15.22 13.87
CA THR A 121 -13.15 -16.61 14.10
C THR A 121 -14.22 -16.94 13.08
N TYR A 122 -13.84 -17.62 12.01
CA TYR A 122 -14.79 -18.13 11.04
C TYR A 122 -15.65 -19.21 11.70
N THR A 123 -16.95 -18.93 11.83
CA THR A 123 -17.93 -19.96 12.14
C THR A 123 -18.25 -20.69 10.85
N TYR A 124 -18.15 -22.02 10.86
CA TYR A 124 -18.40 -22.84 9.68
C TYR A 124 -19.78 -22.53 9.07
N ASP A 125 -19.76 -22.09 7.82
CA ASP A 125 -20.92 -21.78 7.01
C ASP A 125 -20.96 -22.78 5.85
N GLU A 126 -21.82 -23.78 5.98
CA GLU A 126 -21.96 -24.87 5.00
C GLU A 126 -22.29 -24.33 3.59
N SER A 127 -23.06 -23.24 3.50
CA SER A 127 -23.45 -22.64 2.23
C SER A 127 -22.26 -21.98 1.55
N PHE A 128 -21.44 -21.27 2.32
CA PHE A 128 -20.22 -20.64 1.84
C PHE A 128 -19.18 -21.67 1.40
N GLU A 129 -18.97 -22.75 2.17
CA GLU A 129 -18.03 -23.81 1.80
C GLU A 129 -18.44 -24.56 0.52
N LYS A 130 -19.74 -24.85 0.37
CA LYS A 130 -20.29 -25.41 -0.87
C LYS A 130 -20.11 -24.44 -2.03
N TYR A 131 -20.32 -23.14 -1.79
CA TYR A 131 -20.08 -22.10 -2.79
C TYR A 131 -18.62 -22.05 -3.24
N LEU A 132 -17.66 -21.98 -2.31
CA LEU A 132 -16.22 -21.98 -2.64
C LEU A 132 -15.80 -23.24 -3.41
N THR A 133 -16.35 -24.40 -3.03
CA THR A 133 -16.12 -25.67 -3.74
C THR A 133 -16.73 -25.65 -5.14
N ALA A 134 -17.92 -25.09 -5.32
CA ALA A 134 -18.57 -24.96 -6.62
C ALA A 134 -17.85 -23.95 -7.55
N GLN A 135 -17.26 -22.89 -6.98
CA GLN A 135 -16.34 -22.00 -7.70
C GLN A 135 -15.03 -22.71 -8.09
N GLY A 136 -14.67 -23.78 -7.38
CA GLY A 136 -13.44 -24.53 -7.65
C GLY A 136 -12.19 -23.91 -7.01
N PHE A 137 -12.33 -23.12 -5.95
CA PHE A 137 -11.17 -22.59 -5.23
C PHE A 137 -10.34 -23.73 -4.59
N PRO A 138 -9.01 -23.76 -4.80
CA PRO A 138 -8.13 -24.66 -4.07
C PRO A 138 -8.17 -24.39 -2.55
N GLU A 139 -7.90 -25.41 -1.73
CA GLU A 139 -7.97 -25.25 -0.26
C GLU A 139 -7.00 -24.18 0.26
N SER A 140 -5.87 -23.97 -0.42
CA SER A 140 -4.87 -22.94 -0.08
C SER A 140 -5.38 -21.50 -0.21
N TYR A 141 -6.53 -21.26 -0.85
CA TYR A 141 -7.17 -19.94 -0.92
C TYR A 141 -8.21 -19.75 0.20
N LYS A 142 -8.84 -20.84 0.65
CA LYS A 142 -10.07 -20.74 1.45
C LYS A 142 -9.87 -20.11 2.82
N GLU A 143 -8.69 -20.25 3.43
CA GLU A 143 -8.42 -19.62 4.73
C GLU A 143 -8.59 -18.09 4.68
N GLY A 144 -7.99 -17.42 3.69
CA GLY A 144 -8.14 -15.98 3.50
C GLY A 144 -9.60 -15.60 3.20
N LEU A 145 -10.24 -16.35 2.30
CA LEU A 145 -11.65 -16.09 1.93
C LEU A 145 -12.62 -16.25 3.11
N ARG A 146 -12.40 -17.23 3.99
CA ARG A 146 -13.19 -17.43 5.23
C ARG A 146 -13.06 -16.24 6.18
N LYS A 147 -11.85 -15.71 6.36
CA LYS A 147 -11.60 -14.53 7.21
C LYS A 147 -12.35 -13.31 6.68
N ILE A 148 -12.33 -13.11 5.36
CA ILE A 148 -13.05 -12.00 4.72
C ILE A 148 -14.56 -12.23 4.81
N HIS A 149 -15.07 -13.42 4.49
CA HIS A 149 -16.50 -13.76 4.55
C HIS A 149 -17.10 -13.55 5.94
N ALA A 150 -16.38 -13.94 6.99
CA ALA A 150 -16.83 -13.74 8.35
C ALA A 150 -16.93 -12.25 8.74
N LYS A 151 -16.17 -11.35 8.09
CA LYS A 151 -16.28 -9.89 8.28
C LYS A 151 -17.32 -9.26 7.35
N TYR A 152 -17.38 -9.71 6.10
CA TYR A 152 -18.22 -9.16 5.03
C TYR A 152 -18.96 -10.29 4.30
N PRO A 153 -20.04 -10.83 4.90
CA PRO A 153 -20.73 -12.02 4.37
C PRO A 153 -21.47 -11.79 3.05
N ASN A 154 -21.66 -10.52 2.66
CA ASN A 154 -22.31 -10.14 1.40
C ASN A 154 -21.35 -10.11 0.20
N TRP A 155 -20.04 -10.21 0.44
CA TRP A 155 -19.04 -10.19 -0.63
C TRP A 155 -19.05 -11.49 -1.41
N VAL A 156 -18.82 -11.38 -2.72
CA VAL A 156 -18.90 -12.51 -3.66
C VAL A 156 -17.51 -12.78 -4.21
N PHE A 157 -17.00 -14.00 -4.00
CA PHE A 157 -15.70 -14.43 -4.52
C PHE A 157 -15.89 -15.32 -5.74
N VAL A 158 -15.39 -14.90 -6.89
CA VAL A 158 -15.47 -15.65 -8.14
C VAL A 158 -14.08 -16.19 -8.47
N ALA A 159 -13.97 -17.51 -8.62
CA ALA A 159 -12.71 -18.12 -9.05
C ALA A 159 -12.58 -17.98 -10.57
N ASP A 160 -11.53 -17.30 -11.01
CA ASP A 160 -11.21 -17.18 -12.43
C ASP A 160 -10.09 -18.16 -12.78
N HIS A 161 -10.47 -19.34 -13.26
CA HIS A 161 -9.53 -20.39 -13.65
C HIS A 161 -8.83 -20.02 -14.95
N VAL A 162 -7.60 -19.54 -14.84
CA VAL A 162 -6.79 -19.15 -15.99
C VAL A 162 -6.04 -20.35 -16.55
N GLU A 163 -5.97 -20.44 -17.88
CA GLU A 163 -5.38 -21.58 -18.57
C GLU A 163 -3.85 -21.68 -18.45
N TYR A 164 -3.20 -20.64 -17.92
CA TYR A 164 -1.76 -20.53 -17.80
C TYR A 164 -1.21 -21.20 -16.54
N ASN A 165 -0.05 -21.84 -16.67
CA ASN A 165 0.70 -22.30 -15.50
C ASN A 165 1.30 -21.11 -14.76
N PHE A 166 1.23 -21.12 -13.44
CA PHE A 166 1.78 -20.06 -12.61
C PHE A 166 3.25 -19.75 -12.94
N SER A 167 4.09 -20.78 -13.09
CA SER A 167 5.51 -20.62 -13.43
C SER A 167 5.76 -19.94 -14.77
N ASP A 168 4.90 -20.19 -15.76
CA ASP A 168 5.05 -19.65 -17.10
C ASP A 168 4.69 -18.16 -17.10
N VAL A 169 3.69 -17.77 -16.32
CA VAL A 169 3.33 -16.36 -16.12
C VAL A 169 4.43 -15.62 -15.38
N VAL A 170 5.01 -16.20 -14.32
CA VAL A 170 6.16 -15.61 -13.62
C VAL A 170 7.34 -15.40 -14.56
N GLU A 171 7.66 -16.37 -15.42
CA GLU A 171 8.77 -16.25 -16.36
C GLU A 171 8.50 -15.17 -17.42
N ASN A 172 7.28 -15.10 -17.93
CA ASN A 172 6.87 -14.05 -18.85
C ASN A 172 6.93 -12.67 -18.19
N GLU A 173 6.42 -12.51 -16.98
CA GLU A 173 6.51 -11.25 -16.24
C GLU A 173 7.97 -10.86 -15.95
N ASN A 174 8.87 -11.82 -15.80
CA ASN A 174 10.29 -11.56 -15.58
C ASN A 174 11.03 -11.11 -16.85
N TYR A 175 10.37 -11.00 -18.01
CA TYR A 175 10.97 -10.45 -19.23
C TYR A 175 11.52 -9.04 -19.00
N THR A 176 12.71 -8.77 -19.57
CA THR A 176 13.42 -7.51 -19.40
C THR A 176 12.55 -6.31 -19.77
N GLY A 177 12.38 -5.38 -18.84
CA GLY A 177 11.61 -4.15 -19.05
C GLY A 177 10.10 -4.27 -18.79
N ARG A 178 9.57 -5.46 -18.47
CA ARG A 178 8.12 -5.68 -18.29
C ARG A 178 7.64 -5.37 -16.88
N SER A 179 8.03 -6.19 -15.91
CA SER A 179 7.76 -5.94 -14.50
C SER A 179 8.93 -5.20 -13.87
N LEU A 180 8.65 -3.98 -13.42
CA LEU A 180 9.62 -3.05 -12.87
C LEU A 180 9.38 -2.82 -11.38
N ILE A 181 10.44 -2.41 -10.71
CA ILE A 181 10.44 -1.90 -9.36
C ILE A 181 11.35 -0.69 -9.31
N HIS A 182 11.21 0.15 -8.30
CA HIS A 182 12.08 1.30 -8.19
C HIS A 182 13.52 0.90 -7.86
N ALA A 183 14.50 1.63 -8.41
CA ALA A 183 15.93 1.40 -8.19
C ALA A 183 16.34 1.49 -6.70
N THR A 184 15.61 2.30 -5.91
CA THR A 184 15.81 2.44 -4.45
C THR A 184 15.29 1.25 -3.64
N SER A 185 14.47 0.37 -4.23
CA SER A 185 13.93 -0.77 -3.50
C SER A 185 15.04 -1.71 -3.06
N ILE A 186 14.76 -2.52 -2.03
CA ILE A 186 15.76 -3.44 -1.47
C ILE A 186 16.32 -4.38 -2.55
N SER A 187 17.57 -4.80 -2.39
CA SER A 187 18.27 -5.59 -3.42
C SER A 187 17.53 -6.85 -3.84
N SER A 188 16.91 -7.59 -2.91
CA SER A 188 16.15 -8.81 -3.20
C SER A 188 14.90 -8.60 -4.06
N TRP A 189 14.47 -7.35 -4.24
CA TRP A 189 13.34 -6.99 -5.11
C TRP A 189 13.78 -6.75 -6.55
N LYS A 190 15.09 -6.62 -6.80
CA LYS A 190 15.65 -6.24 -8.11
C LYS A 190 16.30 -7.44 -8.77
N ARG A 191 16.15 -7.55 -10.10
CA ARG A 191 16.73 -8.64 -10.87
C ARG A 191 18.23 -8.42 -11.10
N VAL A 192 19.04 -9.42 -10.78
CA VAL A 192 20.50 -9.39 -10.94
C VAL A 192 20.95 -10.41 -11.98
N THR A 193 20.77 -10.07 -13.26
CA THR A 193 21.26 -10.88 -14.39
C THR A 193 21.99 -10.03 -15.41
N ASP A 194 22.80 -10.65 -16.25
CA ASP A 194 23.49 -9.98 -17.36
C ASP A 194 22.50 -9.19 -18.24
N GLY A 195 22.88 -7.97 -18.62
CA GLY A 195 22.04 -7.03 -19.38
C GLY A 195 21.03 -6.23 -18.56
N VAL A 196 20.83 -6.56 -17.28
CA VAL A 196 19.99 -5.80 -16.34
C VAL A 196 20.82 -5.22 -15.19
N TYR A 197 21.87 -5.92 -14.77
CA TYR A 197 22.82 -5.47 -13.77
C TYR A 197 24.23 -5.44 -14.35
N ASN A 198 24.93 -4.32 -14.17
CA ASN A 198 26.32 -4.16 -14.55
C ASN A 198 27.22 -4.40 -13.34
N TRP A 199 27.96 -5.51 -13.37
CA TRP A 199 28.88 -5.92 -12.31
C TRP A 199 30.13 -5.05 -12.20
N ASP A 200 30.54 -4.37 -13.27
CA ASP A 200 31.74 -3.52 -13.26
C ASP A 200 31.46 -2.18 -12.55
N THR A 201 30.23 -1.68 -12.69
CA THR A 201 29.79 -0.40 -12.12
C THR A 201 28.86 -0.55 -10.93
N ASN A 202 28.44 -1.78 -10.58
CA ASN A 202 27.42 -2.10 -9.58
C ASN A 202 26.09 -1.35 -9.79
N THR A 203 25.70 -1.10 -11.03
CA THR A 203 24.48 -0.35 -11.38
C THR A 203 23.45 -1.21 -12.10
N TYR A 204 22.18 -0.85 -11.93
CA TYR A 204 21.07 -1.45 -12.67
C TYR A 204 20.77 -0.63 -13.93
N SER A 205 20.43 -1.33 -15.01
CA SER A 205 19.83 -0.72 -16.19
C SER A 205 18.40 -0.26 -15.88
N THR A 206 18.04 0.91 -16.39
CA THR A 206 16.71 1.50 -16.21
C THR A 206 15.88 1.31 -17.47
N PHE A 207 14.58 1.03 -17.30
CA PHE A 207 13.69 0.66 -18.39
C PHE A 207 12.46 1.57 -18.52
N ASP A 208 12.15 2.32 -17.47
CA ASP A 208 11.17 3.41 -17.50
C ASP A 208 11.78 4.60 -16.74
N GLY A 209 11.92 5.74 -17.42
CA GLY A 209 12.68 6.88 -16.92
C GLY A 209 14.09 6.50 -16.44
N SER A 210 14.59 7.25 -15.44
CA SER A 210 15.93 7.09 -14.87
C SER A 210 15.98 6.22 -13.61
N SER A 211 14.86 5.64 -13.20
CA SER A 211 14.76 5.08 -11.84
C SER A 211 13.99 3.77 -11.72
N TRP A 212 13.44 3.22 -12.81
CA TRP A 212 12.73 1.94 -12.79
C TRP A 212 13.60 0.83 -13.37
N VAL A 213 13.82 -0.23 -12.57
CA VAL A 213 14.69 -1.38 -12.89
C VAL A 213 13.86 -2.66 -12.88
N CYS A 214 14.35 -3.73 -13.50
CA CYS A 214 13.59 -4.99 -13.54
C CYS A 214 13.41 -5.58 -12.13
N ALA A 215 12.20 -6.04 -11.83
CA ALA A 215 11.88 -6.75 -10.59
C ALA A 215 12.46 -8.18 -10.58
N SER A 216 12.84 -8.68 -9.40
CA SER A 216 13.28 -10.05 -9.20
C SER A 216 12.17 -11.05 -9.47
N LYS A 217 12.55 -12.29 -9.82
CA LYS A 217 11.60 -13.37 -10.09
C LYS A 217 10.78 -13.71 -8.84
N GLU A 218 11.40 -13.61 -7.67
CA GLU A 218 10.80 -13.85 -6.36
C GLU A 218 9.74 -12.80 -6.03
N LEU A 219 10.01 -11.52 -6.30
CA LEU A 219 9.03 -10.46 -6.09
C LEU A 219 7.84 -10.60 -7.07
N ILE A 220 8.12 -10.95 -8.33
CA ILE A 220 7.07 -11.23 -9.31
C ILE A 220 6.20 -12.41 -8.85
N ALA A 221 6.80 -13.51 -8.38
CA ALA A 221 6.04 -14.64 -7.85
C ALA A 221 5.19 -14.26 -6.63
N TYR A 222 5.72 -13.47 -5.68
CA TYR A 222 4.95 -12.95 -4.54
C TYR A 222 3.73 -12.13 -4.99
N THR A 223 3.92 -11.21 -5.94
CA THR A 223 2.85 -10.31 -6.42
C THR A 223 1.83 -10.98 -7.32
N LEU A 224 2.24 -12.03 -8.05
CA LEU A 224 1.34 -12.81 -8.89
C LEU A 224 0.46 -13.75 -8.06
N ASP A 225 0.95 -14.28 -6.93
CA ASP A 225 0.22 -15.23 -6.09
C ASP A 225 -0.96 -14.57 -5.35
N PRO A 226 -2.24 -14.84 -5.74
CA PRO A 226 -3.38 -14.13 -5.17
C PRO A 226 -3.59 -14.40 -3.69
N ARG A 227 -3.06 -15.53 -3.18
CA ARG A 227 -3.18 -15.95 -1.77
C ARG A 227 -2.50 -14.96 -0.82
N ASN A 228 -1.49 -14.21 -1.29
CA ASN A 228 -0.81 -13.17 -0.51
C ASN A 228 -1.69 -11.95 -0.20
N PHE A 229 -2.84 -11.84 -0.85
CA PHE A 229 -3.64 -10.62 -0.86
C PHE A 229 -5.11 -10.86 -0.50
N LEU A 230 -5.41 -12.01 0.09
CA LEU A 230 -6.75 -12.35 0.58
C LEU A 230 -6.94 -11.79 2.00
N ASP A 231 -6.97 -10.46 2.07
CA ASP A 231 -7.35 -9.68 3.25
C ASP A 231 -8.29 -8.53 2.87
N GLU A 232 -8.89 -7.87 3.87
CA GLU A 232 -9.89 -6.80 3.71
C GLU A 232 -9.44 -5.54 2.96
N THR A 233 -8.14 -5.42 2.66
CA THR A 233 -7.57 -4.28 1.95
C THR A 233 -7.03 -4.70 0.59
N ASN A 234 -6.14 -5.70 0.55
CA ASN A 234 -5.44 -6.07 -0.67
C ASN A 234 -6.31 -6.88 -1.63
N ILE A 235 -7.46 -7.43 -1.17
CA ILE A 235 -8.40 -8.12 -2.06
C ILE A 235 -9.02 -7.18 -3.10
N PHE A 236 -9.03 -5.87 -2.86
CA PHE A 236 -9.55 -4.88 -3.80
C PHE A 236 -8.79 -4.83 -5.13
N GLN A 237 -7.59 -5.43 -5.23
CA GLN A 237 -6.95 -5.62 -6.54
C GLN A 237 -7.74 -6.57 -7.46
N PHE A 238 -8.61 -7.39 -6.88
CA PHE A 238 -9.48 -8.35 -7.56
C PHE A 238 -10.92 -7.84 -7.68
N GLU A 239 -11.25 -6.63 -7.23
CA GLU A 239 -12.60 -6.07 -7.37
C GLU A 239 -12.99 -6.02 -8.85
N LEU A 240 -14.17 -6.53 -9.18
CA LEU A 240 -14.67 -6.56 -10.54
C LEU A 240 -15.12 -5.15 -10.96
N LEU A 241 -14.37 -4.55 -11.88
CA LEU A 241 -14.58 -3.20 -12.37
C LEU A 241 -15.61 -3.13 -13.51
N SER A 242 -16.07 -4.28 -14.00
CA SER A 242 -17.10 -4.41 -15.03
C SER A 242 -18.52 -4.19 -14.48
N TYR A 243 -19.42 -3.67 -15.31
CA TYR A 243 -20.84 -3.52 -14.96
C TYR A 243 -21.56 -4.88 -14.93
N ASP A 244 -21.98 -5.30 -13.74
CA ASP A 244 -22.96 -6.37 -13.55
C ASP A 244 -24.33 -5.81 -13.13
N SER A 245 -25.34 -5.97 -13.98
CA SER A 245 -26.71 -5.48 -13.71
C SER A 245 -27.42 -6.21 -12.56
N SER A 246 -26.95 -7.39 -12.16
CA SER A 246 -27.52 -8.15 -11.04
C SER A 246 -27.05 -7.62 -9.68
N VAL A 247 -25.86 -7.04 -9.63
CA VAL A 247 -25.25 -6.44 -8.43
C VAL A 247 -25.55 -4.94 -8.35
N HIS A 248 -25.43 -4.25 -9.49
CA HIS A 248 -25.48 -2.79 -9.57
C HIS A 248 -26.90 -2.28 -9.81
N THR A 249 -27.71 -2.35 -8.76
CA THR A 249 -29.09 -1.84 -8.72
C THR A 249 -29.12 -0.42 -8.15
N THR A 250 -30.26 0.27 -8.28
CA THR A 250 -30.44 1.59 -7.67
C THR A 250 -30.26 1.57 -6.15
N GLU A 251 -30.71 0.51 -5.49
CA GLU A 251 -30.57 0.33 -4.04
C GLU A 251 -29.10 0.22 -3.64
N THR A 252 -28.34 -0.66 -4.29
CA THR A 252 -26.93 -0.88 -3.94
C THR A 252 -26.05 0.31 -4.29
N VAL A 253 -26.34 1.02 -5.39
CA VAL A 253 -25.66 2.28 -5.72
C VAL A 253 -25.99 3.36 -4.70
N ASN A 254 -27.25 3.52 -4.29
CA ASN A 254 -27.58 4.49 -3.23
C ASN A 254 -26.87 4.17 -1.91
N GLY A 255 -26.77 2.88 -1.53
CA GLY A 255 -26.03 2.46 -0.35
C GLY A 255 -24.54 2.81 -0.40
N LEU A 256 -23.92 2.80 -1.58
CA LEU A 256 -22.54 3.28 -1.76
C LEU A 256 -22.41 4.79 -1.63
N LEU A 257 -23.43 5.54 -2.05
CA LEU A 257 -23.39 7.00 -2.05
C LEU A 257 -23.70 7.60 -0.67
N GLU A 258 -24.09 6.79 0.33
CA GLU A 258 -24.29 7.23 1.72
C GLU A 258 -23.10 8.07 2.22
N GLU A 259 -23.38 9.13 2.98
CA GLU A 259 -22.39 10.04 3.58
C GLU A 259 -21.56 10.86 2.57
N SER A 260 -21.91 10.81 1.27
CA SER A 260 -21.29 11.61 0.22
C SER A 260 -22.20 12.73 -0.27
N PHE A 261 -21.63 13.72 -0.95
CA PHE A 261 -22.39 14.79 -1.63
C PHE A 261 -23.32 14.27 -2.75
N MET A 262 -23.17 13.01 -3.16
CA MET A 262 -24.00 12.38 -4.16
C MET A 262 -25.25 11.71 -3.55
N GLU A 263 -25.28 11.51 -2.22
CA GLU A 263 -26.39 10.87 -1.51
C GLU A 263 -27.69 11.63 -1.76
N ASN A 264 -28.69 10.93 -2.32
CA ASN A 264 -30.04 11.46 -2.57
C ASN A 264 -30.09 12.81 -3.32
N THR A 265 -28.98 13.19 -3.97
CA THR A 265 -28.79 14.51 -4.57
C THR A 265 -29.07 14.43 -6.07
N LYS A 266 -29.72 15.48 -6.59
CA LYS A 266 -30.11 15.58 -7.99
C LYS A 266 -29.08 16.37 -8.80
N ILE A 267 -28.84 15.90 -10.02
CA ILE A 267 -28.11 16.60 -11.08
C ILE A 267 -29.12 17.22 -12.08
N ASP A 268 -28.64 17.53 -13.29
CA ASP A 268 -29.45 18.11 -14.36
C ASP A 268 -30.74 17.31 -14.62
N ASN A 269 -31.82 18.00 -15.00
CA ASN A 269 -33.14 17.41 -15.27
C ASN A 269 -33.75 16.61 -14.11
N SER A 270 -33.37 16.92 -12.86
CA SER A 270 -33.85 16.24 -11.64
C SER A 270 -33.49 14.76 -11.52
N MET A 271 -32.54 14.26 -12.32
CA MET A 271 -31.99 12.90 -12.20
C MET A 271 -31.13 12.79 -10.93
N THR A 272 -31.18 11.67 -10.20
CA THR A 272 -30.28 11.48 -9.05
C THR A 272 -28.86 11.11 -9.51
N TYR A 273 -27.84 11.33 -8.67
CA TYR A 273 -26.50 10.82 -8.96
C TYR A 273 -26.47 9.30 -9.15
N ALA A 274 -27.24 8.55 -8.36
CA ALA A 274 -27.35 7.10 -8.51
C ALA A 274 -27.88 6.71 -9.90
N ASP A 275 -28.94 7.37 -10.38
CA ASP A 275 -29.48 7.13 -11.73
C ASP A 275 -28.46 7.47 -12.82
N ALA A 276 -27.72 8.57 -12.64
CA ALA A 276 -26.68 8.99 -13.58
C ALA A 276 -25.51 8.01 -13.63
N LEU A 277 -25.07 7.49 -12.49
CA LEU A 277 -24.01 6.49 -12.38
C LEU A 277 -24.43 5.14 -12.97
N ILE A 278 -25.69 4.73 -12.78
CA ILE A 278 -26.24 3.53 -13.42
C ILE A 278 -26.32 3.72 -14.95
N ALA A 279 -26.72 4.89 -15.41
CA ALA A 279 -26.73 5.20 -16.85
C ALA A 279 -25.30 5.20 -17.42
N ALA A 280 -24.34 5.75 -16.69
CA ALA A 280 -22.93 5.72 -17.03
C ALA A 280 -22.44 4.27 -17.15
N ALA A 281 -22.69 3.45 -16.13
CA ALA A 281 -22.31 2.05 -16.09
C ALA A 281 -22.88 1.22 -17.25
N LYS A 282 -24.17 1.40 -17.56
CA LYS A 282 -24.82 0.71 -18.70
C LYS A 282 -24.18 1.08 -20.04
N THR A 283 -23.75 2.33 -20.17
CA THR A 283 -23.18 2.88 -21.40
C THR A 283 -21.72 2.49 -21.55
N SER A 284 -20.92 2.69 -20.50
CA SER A 284 -19.48 2.46 -20.52
C SER A 284 -19.08 1.01 -20.26
N LYS A 285 -20.00 0.19 -19.72
CA LYS A 285 -19.75 -1.17 -19.19
C LYS A 285 -18.84 -1.21 -17.96
N VAL A 286 -18.67 -0.09 -17.27
CA VAL A 286 -17.90 0.03 -16.03
C VAL A 286 -18.82 -0.03 -14.81
N SER A 287 -18.38 -0.66 -13.73
CA SER A 287 -19.06 -0.72 -12.44
C SER A 287 -19.39 0.69 -11.93
N PRO A 288 -20.66 0.99 -11.56
CA PRO A 288 -21.00 2.25 -10.91
C PRO A 288 -20.37 2.35 -9.52
N PHE A 289 -19.97 1.24 -8.89
CA PHE A 289 -19.20 1.30 -7.65
C PHE A 289 -17.82 1.87 -7.89
N HIS A 290 -17.11 1.36 -8.90
CA HIS A 290 -15.82 1.91 -9.33
C HIS A 290 -15.93 3.38 -9.76
N LEU A 291 -16.96 3.74 -10.53
CA LEU A 291 -17.17 5.12 -10.96
C LEU A 291 -17.42 6.05 -9.76
N ALA A 292 -18.26 5.65 -8.81
CA ALA A 292 -18.56 6.46 -7.64
C ALA A 292 -17.35 6.59 -6.69
N SER A 293 -16.63 5.50 -6.44
CA SER A 293 -15.43 5.51 -5.59
C SER A 293 -14.33 6.39 -6.18
N ARG A 294 -14.10 6.32 -7.50
CA ARG A 294 -13.21 7.24 -8.23
C ARG A 294 -13.65 8.69 -8.06
N ILE A 295 -14.94 9.01 -8.25
CA ILE A 295 -15.43 10.38 -8.02
C ILE A 295 -15.10 10.83 -6.60
N MET A 296 -15.42 10.04 -5.58
CA MET A 296 -15.14 10.39 -4.18
C MET A 296 -13.65 10.58 -3.90
N GLN A 297 -12.78 9.78 -4.52
CA GLN A 297 -11.33 9.93 -4.42
C GLN A 297 -10.83 11.22 -5.09
N GLU A 298 -11.36 11.56 -6.27
CA GLU A 298 -10.91 12.68 -7.09
C GLU A 298 -11.47 14.05 -6.66
N VAL A 299 -12.72 14.08 -6.18
CA VAL A 299 -13.44 15.33 -5.84
C VAL A 299 -13.70 15.50 -4.35
N GLY A 300 -13.43 14.46 -3.56
CA GLY A 300 -13.72 14.37 -2.14
C GLY A 300 -15.19 14.06 -1.84
N VAL A 301 -15.45 13.44 -0.68
CA VAL A 301 -16.81 13.08 -0.23
C VAL A 301 -17.75 14.28 -0.09
N LYS A 302 -17.22 15.50 0.07
CA LYS A 302 -18.01 16.75 0.17
C LYS A 302 -18.32 17.41 -1.19
N GLY A 303 -17.71 16.95 -2.29
CA GLY A 303 -18.02 17.46 -3.63
C GLY A 303 -17.64 18.93 -3.86
N THR A 304 -16.63 19.45 -3.17
CA THR A 304 -16.26 20.87 -3.21
C THR A 304 -15.21 21.20 -4.27
N SER A 305 -14.73 20.22 -5.04
CA SER A 305 -13.74 20.45 -6.10
C SER A 305 -14.29 21.37 -7.18
N ALA A 306 -13.56 22.43 -7.54
CA ALA A 306 -14.01 23.43 -8.50
C ALA A 306 -14.27 22.84 -9.90
N GLY A 307 -13.67 21.69 -10.23
CA GLY A 307 -13.90 20.97 -11.48
C GLY A 307 -15.33 20.44 -11.66
N ILE A 308 -16.17 20.41 -10.61
CA ILE A 308 -17.55 19.92 -10.67
C ILE A 308 -18.62 20.95 -10.27
N LEU A 309 -18.22 22.20 -10.01
CA LEU A 309 -19.14 23.25 -9.56
C LEU A 309 -19.93 23.89 -10.72
N GLY A 310 -19.46 23.75 -11.96
CA GLY A 310 -20.05 24.40 -13.13
C GLY A 310 -19.67 25.88 -13.29
N TYR A 311 -18.78 26.38 -12.42
CA TYR A 311 -18.17 27.70 -12.54
C TYR A 311 -16.73 27.66 -12.00
N TYR A 312 -15.78 28.13 -12.79
CA TYR A 312 -14.38 28.25 -12.39
C TYR A 312 -13.73 29.46 -13.04
N ALA A 313 -13.09 30.29 -12.21
CA ALA A 313 -12.35 31.49 -12.62
C ALA A 313 -10.92 31.44 -12.00
N PRO A 314 -9.94 30.85 -12.69
CA PRO A 314 -8.53 30.87 -12.32
C PRO A 314 -7.90 32.25 -12.52
N SER A 315 -6.73 32.45 -11.94
CA SER A 315 -5.91 33.66 -12.08
C SER A 315 -5.41 33.93 -13.50
N THR A 316 -5.49 32.95 -14.41
CA THR A 316 -5.17 33.11 -15.83
C THR A 316 -6.17 33.96 -16.60
N GLY A 317 -7.31 34.30 -15.98
CA GLY A 317 -8.33 35.19 -16.55
C GLY A 317 -9.39 34.50 -17.41
N ASN A 318 -9.24 33.21 -17.70
CA ASN A 318 -10.23 32.43 -18.46
C ASN A 318 -11.41 32.00 -17.58
N VAL A 319 -12.65 32.37 -17.91
CA VAL A 319 -13.81 31.90 -17.14
C VAL A 319 -14.44 30.66 -17.79
N TYR A 320 -14.64 29.61 -17.01
CA TYR A 320 -15.27 28.36 -17.43
C TYR A 320 -16.64 28.24 -16.79
N THR A 321 -17.70 28.17 -17.60
CA THR A 321 -19.08 28.05 -17.15
C THR A 321 -19.74 26.78 -17.71
N ASN A 322 -20.62 26.17 -16.92
CA ASN A 322 -21.34 24.95 -17.25
C ASN A 322 -20.45 23.77 -17.66
N LEU A 323 -19.17 23.74 -17.27
CA LEU A 323 -18.25 22.64 -17.54
C LEU A 323 -17.99 21.83 -16.27
N TYR A 324 -17.89 20.52 -16.45
CA TYR A 324 -17.72 19.57 -15.34
C TYR A 324 -16.70 18.49 -15.70
N ASN A 325 -15.91 18.06 -14.73
CA ASN A 325 -14.97 16.96 -14.86
C ASN A 325 -14.94 16.15 -13.55
N TYR A 326 -15.67 15.04 -13.52
CA TYR A 326 -15.86 14.22 -12.31
C TYR A 326 -14.72 13.25 -12.02
N TYR A 327 -13.86 12.98 -13.01
CA TYR A 327 -12.80 11.98 -12.96
C TYR A 327 -11.41 12.58 -13.18
N ASN A 328 -11.28 13.90 -13.10
CA ASN A 328 -10.03 14.63 -13.31
C ASN A 328 -9.30 14.27 -14.62
N ILE A 329 -10.04 13.88 -15.67
CA ILE A 329 -9.44 13.46 -16.95
C ILE A 329 -8.80 14.68 -17.62
N GLY A 330 -7.50 14.57 -17.92
CA GLY A 330 -6.71 15.68 -18.45
C GLY A 330 -6.34 16.75 -17.42
N ALA A 331 -6.58 16.52 -16.13
CA ALA A 331 -6.28 17.45 -15.06
C ALA A 331 -4.85 17.26 -14.52
N TYR A 332 -3.88 17.89 -15.16
CA TYR A 332 -2.50 17.96 -14.68
C TYR A 332 -1.96 19.37 -14.84
N ALA A 333 -1.12 19.83 -13.90
CA ALA A 333 -0.51 21.15 -13.99
C ALA A 333 0.48 21.17 -15.16
N ALA A 334 0.26 22.05 -16.12
CA ALA A 334 1.09 22.17 -17.31
C ALA A 334 0.87 23.53 -17.98
N GLN A 335 1.88 24.02 -18.71
CA GLN A 335 1.79 25.23 -19.52
C GLN A 335 1.31 26.46 -18.71
N GLY A 336 1.82 26.62 -17.48
CA GLY A 336 1.46 27.72 -16.57
C GLY A 336 0.05 27.64 -15.97
N ARG A 337 -0.69 26.56 -16.22
CA ARG A 337 -2.08 26.36 -15.75
C ARG A 337 -2.16 25.29 -14.67
N GLY A 338 -3.10 25.46 -13.75
CA GLY A 338 -3.40 24.47 -12.71
C GLY A 338 -4.13 23.24 -13.27
N ALA A 339 -4.15 22.14 -12.51
CA ALA A 339 -4.78 20.89 -12.91
C ALA A 339 -6.28 21.05 -13.21
N ILE A 340 -7.03 21.79 -12.36
CA ILE A 340 -8.47 22.04 -12.56
C ILE A 340 -8.72 22.76 -13.88
N GLU A 341 -7.93 23.80 -14.19
CA GLU A 341 -8.06 24.53 -15.46
C GLU A 341 -7.83 23.62 -16.65
N ASN A 342 -6.75 22.83 -16.64
CA ASN A 342 -6.45 21.91 -17.73
C ASN A 342 -7.51 20.80 -17.88
N GLY A 343 -8.06 20.31 -16.78
CA GLY A 343 -9.18 19.37 -16.78
C GLY A 343 -10.46 19.96 -17.38
N LEU A 344 -10.77 21.23 -17.11
CA LEU A 344 -11.92 21.91 -17.70
C LEU A 344 -11.71 22.28 -19.17
N ILE A 345 -10.47 22.55 -19.59
CA ILE A 345 -10.11 22.69 -21.01
C ILE A 345 -10.25 21.35 -21.74
N TYR A 346 -9.87 20.24 -21.10
CA TYR A 346 -10.12 18.91 -21.67
C TYR A 346 -11.62 18.65 -21.84
N ALA A 347 -12.41 19.02 -20.82
CA ALA A 347 -13.86 18.88 -20.78
C ALA A 347 -14.59 19.74 -21.83
N SER A 348 -14.01 20.87 -22.26
CA SER A 348 -14.62 21.79 -23.22
C SER A 348 -14.42 21.41 -24.69
N LYS A 349 -13.50 20.49 -25.00
CA LYS A 349 -13.24 20.02 -26.37
C LYS A 349 -14.43 19.25 -26.91
N THR A 350 -14.58 19.19 -28.24
CA THR A 350 -15.62 18.35 -28.87
C THR A 350 -15.08 16.94 -29.08
N ASP A 351 -15.80 15.95 -28.59
CA ASP A 351 -15.55 14.53 -28.82
C ASP A 351 -16.83 13.74 -28.53
N ALA A 352 -17.53 13.36 -29.62
CA ALA A 352 -18.81 12.67 -29.51
C ALA A 352 -18.69 11.28 -28.87
N SER A 353 -17.53 10.63 -28.96
CA SER A 353 -17.32 9.29 -28.38
C SER A 353 -17.35 9.30 -26.86
N THR A 354 -16.93 10.40 -26.25
CA THR A 354 -16.92 10.63 -24.79
C THR A 354 -17.93 11.69 -24.36
N LEU A 355 -18.92 12.01 -25.20
CA LEU A 355 -19.96 13.01 -24.94
C LEU A 355 -19.43 14.42 -24.61
N ARG A 356 -18.21 14.76 -25.04
CA ARG A 356 -17.65 16.10 -24.85
C ARG A 356 -18.14 17.06 -25.96
N PRO A 357 -18.41 18.35 -25.65
CA PRO A 357 -18.09 19.02 -24.39
C PRO A 357 -18.97 18.55 -23.22
N TRP A 358 -18.35 18.37 -22.06
CA TRP A 358 -19.01 17.98 -20.81
C TRP A 358 -19.72 19.18 -20.19
N ASN A 359 -20.71 19.69 -20.91
CA ASN A 359 -21.44 20.89 -20.58
C ASN A 359 -22.68 20.66 -19.69
N SER A 360 -22.75 19.49 -19.08
CA SER A 360 -23.72 19.10 -18.05
C SER A 360 -23.08 18.04 -17.16
N ARG A 361 -23.56 17.91 -15.91
CA ARG A 361 -23.08 16.87 -14.98
C ARG A 361 -23.32 15.48 -15.55
N TYR A 362 -24.48 15.26 -16.17
CA TYR A 362 -24.80 13.98 -16.82
C TYR A 362 -23.75 13.61 -17.89
N LYS A 363 -23.43 14.54 -18.80
CA LYS A 363 -22.43 14.28 -19.85
C LYS A 363 -21.04 14.04 -19.28
N ALA A 364 -20.65 14.76 -18.23
CA ALA A 364 -19.36 14.57 -17.58
C ALA A 364 -19.22 13.20 -16.91
N ILE A 365 -20.27 12.75 -16.21
CA ILE A 365 -20.30 11.44 -15.54
C ILE A 365 -20.32 10.32 -16.58
N VAL A 366 -21.25 10.34 -17.53
CA VAL A 366 -21.36 9.27 -18.54
C VAL A 366 -20.17 9.28 -19.50
N GLY A 367 -19.78 10.47 -19.96
CA GLY A 367 -18.67 10.66 -20.89
C GLY A 367 -17.31 10.28 -20.32
N GLY A 368 -17.05 10.68 -19.07
CA GLY A 368 -15.85 10.25 -18.36
C GLY A 368 -15.82 8.75 -18.07
N ALA A 369 -16.97 8.15 -17.75
CA ALA A 369 -17.07 6.70 -17.59
C ALA A 369 -16.75 5.92 -18.87
N ILE A 370 -17.16 6.42 -20.05
CA ILE A 370 -16.79 5.82 -21.35
C ILE A 370 -15.27 5.86 -21.53
N PHE A 371 -14.63 6.99 -21.22
CA PHE A 371 -13.17 7.11 -21.28
C PHE A 371 -12.48 6.10 -20.38
N ILE A 372 -12.94 5.94 -19.13
CA ILE A 372 -12.40 4.97 -18.16
C ILE A 372 -12.54 3.52 -18.68
N GLY A 373 -13.69 3.15 -19.25
CA GLY A 373 -13.95 1.77 -19.66
C GLY A 373 -13.17 1.30 -20.89
N THR A 374 -12.87 2.21 -21.83
CA THR A 374 -12.45 1.84 -23.19
C THR A 374 -11.06 1.18 -23.26
N GLY A 375 -10.15 1.50 -22.34
CA GLY A 375 -8.76 1.01 -22.41
C GLY A 375 -8.56 -0.42 -21.91
N PHE A 376 -9.17 -0.78 -20.77
CA PHE A 376 -8.81 -2.00 -20.02
C PHE A 376 -10.03 -2.83 -19.63
N ILE A 377 -10.97 -2.22 -18.90
CA ILE A 377 -12.16 -2.90 -18.36
C ILE A 377 -12.96 -3.58 -19.48
N ASN A 378 -13.25 -2.85 -20.57
CA ASN A 378 -14.12 -3.35 -21.64
C ASN A 378 -13.47 -4.43 -22.52
N ILE A 379 -12.15 -4.58 -22.46
CA ILE A 379 -11.44 -5.65 -23.17
C ILE A 379 -11.22 -6.89 -22.28
N GLY A 380 -11.67 -6.85 -21.02
CA GLY A 380 -11.63 -7.97 -20.07
C GLY A 380 -10.54 -7.87 -19.01
N GLN A 381 -9.72 -6.81 -19.02
CA GLN A 381 -8.80 -6.47 -17.92
C GLN A 381 -9.58 -5.75 -16.81
N ASP A 382 -10.57 -6.43 -16.25
CA ASP A 382 -11.63 -5.87 -15.41
C ASP A 382 -11.37 -6.00 -13.91
N THR A 383 -10.09 -6.09 -13.53
CA THR A 383 -9.59 -5.94 -12.17
C THR A 383 -8.23 -5.23 -12.24
N ILE A 384 -7.84 -4.53 -11.17
CA ILE A 384 -6.50 -3.90 -11.08
C ILE A 384 -5.39 -4.95 -11.29
N TYR A 385 -5.61 -6.17 -10.82
CA TYR A 385 -4.71 -7.30 -11.06
C TYR A 385 -4.54 -7.58 -12.56
N TYR A 386 -5.62 -7.67 -13.33
CA TYR A 386 -5.55 -7.91 -14.77
C TYR A 386 -5.09 -6.69 -15.58
N GLU A 387 -5.27 -5.47 -15.07
CA GLU A 387 -4.62 -4.27 -15.62
C GLU A 387 -3.08 -4.37 -15.55
N LYS A 388 -2.52 -4.97 -14.49
CA LYS A 388 -1.06 -5.18 -14.38
C LYS A 388 -0.55 -6.40 -15.13
N PHE A 389 -1.17 -7.56 -14.95
CA PHE A 389 -0.59 -8.83 -15.40
C PHE A 389 -1.05 -9.24 -16.81
N ASP A 390 -2.16 -8.68 -17.28
CA ASP A 390 -2.70 -8.87 -18.64
C ASP A 390 -2.65 -10.32 -19.14
N LEU A 391 -3.69 -11.08 -18.83
CA LEU A 391 -3.86 -12.45 -19.34
C LEU A 391 -4.94 -12.55 -20.41
N VAL A 392 -5.38 -11.41 -20.98
CA VAL A 392 -6.58 -11.33 -21.81
C VAL A 392 -6.20 -11.14 -23.27
N GLY A 393 -6.86 -11.87 -24.17
CA GLY A 393 -6.59 -11.78 -25.60
C GLY A 393 -5.18 -12.26 -25.94
N THR A 394 -4.26 -11.34 -26.25
CA THR A 394 -2.83 -11.64 -26.41
C THR A 394 -2.11 -11.23 -25.11
N PRO A 395 -1.77 -12.17 -24.23
CA PRO A 395 -1.24 -11.85 -22.90
C PRO A 395 0.02 -10.99 -22.94
N TYR A 396 0.23 -10.24 -21.86
CA TYR A 396 1.41 -9.41 -21.58
C TYR A 396 1.66 -8.26 -22.58
N SER A 397 0.70 -7.96 -23.45
CA SER A 397 0.85 -6.97 -24.52
C SER A 397 0.26 -5.60 -24.16
N HIS A 398 -0.62 -5.57 -23.16
CA HIS A 398 -1.41 -4.40 -22.82
C HIS A 398 -1.49 -4.19 -21.29
N GLN A 399 -0.33 -4.01 -20.65
CA GLN A 399 -0.25 -3.75 -19.21
C GLN A 399 -0.37 -2.24 -18.92
N TYR A 400 -1.28 -1.88 -18.02
CA TYR A 400 -1.52 -0.49 -17.61
C TYR A 400 -0.32 0.11 -16.88
N MET A 401 0.45 -0.73 -16.18
CA MET A 401 1.51 -0.31 -15.28
C MET A 401 2.68 -1.28 -15.30
N ALA A 402 3.90 -0.73 -15.26
CA ALA A 402 5.13 -1.52 -15.18
C ALA A 402 5.49 -1.87 -13.72
N ASN A 403 5.14 -1.02 -12.75
CA ASN A 403 5.42 -1.26 -11.33
C ASN A 403 4.70 -2.53 -10.84
N VAL A 404 5.49 -3.55 -10.47
CA VAL A 404 4.98 -4.85 -10.05
C VAL A 404 4.17 -4.81 -8.75
N LEU A 405 4.39 -3.79 -7.89
CA LEU A 405 3.63 -3.60 -6.64
C LEU A 405 2.43 -2.66 -6.78
N ALA A 406 2.18 -2.09 -7.97
CA ALA A 406 1.09 -1.15 -8.18
C ALA A 406 -0.30 -1.72 -7.85
N PRO A 407 -0.64 -3.00 -8.17
CA PRO A 407 -1.93 -3.57 -7.76
C PRO A 407 -2.21 -3.46 -6.26
N ARG A 408 -1.17 -3.68 -5.43
CA ARG A 408 -1.28 -3.61 -3.98
C ARG A 408 -1.56 -2.18 -3.50
N SER A 409 -0.85 -1.18 -4.02
CA SER A 409 -1.06 0.22 -3.62
C SER A 409 -2.38 0.79 -4.12
N GLU A 410 -2.80 0.43 -5.33
CA GLU A 410 -4.10 0.82 -5.89
C GLU A 410 -5.25 0.14 -5.12
N ALA A 411 -5.11 -1.13 -4.74
CA ALA A 411 -6.07 -1.83 -3.89
C ALA A 411 -6.24 -1.15 -2.52
N ALA A 412 -5.15 -0.76 -1.88
CA ALA A 412 -5.23 -0.03 -0.61
C ALA A 412 -5.96 1.31 -0.76
N SER A 413 -5.70 2.02 -1.86
CA SER A 413 -6.39 3.27 -2.17
C SER A 413 -7.89 3.03 -2.40
N MET A 414 -8.24 2.00 -3.19
CA MET A 414 -9.62 1.62 -3.47
C MET A 414 -10.35 1.20 -2.18
N ALA A 415 -9.75 0.33 -1.37
CA ALA A 415 -10.31 -0.13 -0.11
C ALA A 415 -10.58 1.02 0.86
N SER A 416 -9.79 2.10 0.83
CA SER A 416 -9.99 3.28 1.67
C SER A 416 -11.13 4.18 1.22
N ALA A 417 -11.58 4.06 -0.03
CA ALA A 417 -12.74 4.78 -0.55
C ALA A 417 -14.07 4.20 -0.06
N TYR A 418 -14.07 2.97 0.46
CA TYR A 418 -15.23 2.32 1.06
C TYR A 418 -15.14 2.37 2.58
N SER A 419 -16.13 2.99 3.24
CA SER A 419 -16.23 2.93 4.71
C SER A 419 -16.56 1.50 5.18
N ASP A 420 -16.27 1.16 6.45
CA ASP A 420 -16.64 -0.16 6.99
C ASP A 420 -18.15 -0.42 6.93
N SER A 421 -18.96 0.63 7.10
CA SER A 421 -20.41 0.57 6.91
C SER A 421 -20.76 0.16 5.48
N MET A 422 -20.18 0.82 4.47
CA MET A 422 -20.37 0.46 3.06
C MET A 422 -19.93 -0.97 2.80
N LYS A 423 -18.72 -1.36 3.24
CA LYS A 423 -18.19 -2.72 3.06
C LYS A 423 -19.12 -3.79 3.64
N SER A 424 -19.76 -3.52 4.77
CA SER A 424 -20.70 -4.47 5.40
C SER A 424 -22.03 -4.63 4.64
N LYS A 425 -22.50 -3.58 3.97
CA LYS A 425 -23.80 -3.54 3.27
C LYS A 425 -23.72 -3.97 1.81
N LEU A 426 -22.61 -3.64 1.14
CA LEU A 426 -22.46 -3.84 -0.30
C LEU A 426 -22.07 -5.28 -0.63
N SER A 427 -22.65 -5.78 -1.72
CA SER A 427 -22.23 -7.03 -2.35
C SER A 427 -21.12 -6.78 -3.38
N LEU A 428 -19.91 -6.50 -2.89
CA LEU A 428 -18.73 -6.36 -3.75
C LEU A 428 -18.36 -7.72 -4.35
N THR A 429 -18.03 -7.74 -5.64
CA THR A 429 -17.62 -8.96 -6.35
C THR A 429 -16.12 -8.92 -6.61
N PHE A 430 -15.42 -10.00 -6.26
CA PHE A 430 -13.99 -10.14 -6.45
C PHE A 430 -13.69 -11.32 -7.39
N LYS A 431 -13.08 -11.04 -8.54
CA LYS A 431 -12.66 -12.02 -9.54
C LYS A 431 -11.20 -12.38 -9.30
N ILE A 432 -10.98 -13.54 -8.68
CA ILE A 432 -9.69 -13.94 -8.12
C ILE A 432 -9.05 -14.99 -9.04
N PRO A 433 -7.83 -14.76 -9.56
CA PRO A 433 -7.16 -15.70 -10.45
C PRO A 433 -6.84 -17.03 -9.75
N VAL A 434 -7.04 -18.13 -10.46
CA VAL A 434 -6.60 -19.47 -10.07
C VAL A 434 -5.80 -20.05 -11.23
N TYR A 435 -4.47 -20.10 -11.07
CA TYR A 435 -3.57 -20.60 -12.10
C TYR A 435 -3.48 -22.13 -12.08
N ASN A 436 -3.15 -22.70 -13.24
CA ASN A 436 -2.67 -24.07 -13.30
C ASN A 436 -1.33 -24.20 -12.56
N ASN A 437 -1.11 -25.33 -11.89
CA ASN A 437 0.17 -25.67 -11.27
C ASN A 437 0.72 -24.60 -10.30
N MET A 438 -0.16 -23.99 -9.49
CA MET A 438 0.23 -23.09 -8.40
C MET A 438 1.24 -23.77 -7.44
N PRO A 439 2.20 -23.02 -6.87
CA PRO A 439 3.14 -23.57 -5.91
C PRO A 439 2.40 -24.03 -4.65
N ALA A 440 2.88 -25.15 -4.07
CA ALA A 440 2.26 -25.78 -2.91
C ALA A 440 2.21 -24.83 -1.69
N THR A 441 3.28 -24.05 -1.50
CA THR A 441 3.35 -22.97 -0.52
C THR A 441 3.05 -21.63 -1.17
N VAL A 442 2.51 -20.70 -0.39
CA VAL A 442 2.35 -19.30 -0.81
C VAL A 442 3.74 -18.70 -1.07
N CYS A 443 3.89 -17.94 -2.16
CA CYS A 443 5.15 -17.28 -2.47
C CYS A 443 5.42 -16.17 -1.45
N GLY A 444 6.52 -16.24 -0.70
CA GLY A 444 6.86 -15.23 0.32
C GLY A 444 7.44 -13.94 -0.27
N LEU A 445 7.24 -12.81 0.42
CA LEU A 445 7.85 -11.52 0.05
C LEU A 445 9.39 -11.59 0.28
N PRO A 446 10.24 -11.39 -0.73
CA PRO A 446 11.69 -11.27 -0.54
C PRO A 446 12.04 -10.11 0.40
N TYR A 447 13.09 -10.26 1.21
CA TYR A 447 13.39 -9.33 2.32
C TYR A 447 14.87 -8.97 2.54
N SER A 448 15.82 -9.48 1.75
CA SER A 448 17.23 -9.09 1.89
C SER A 448 17.56 -7.79 1.14
N ASP A 449 18.52 -7.04 1.67
CA ASP A 449 19.04 -5.80 1.07
C ASP A 449 20.56 -5.85 0.85
N ASP A 450 21.11 -7.05 0.80
CA ASP A 450 22.54 -7.26 0.59
C ASP A 450 22.95 -6.87 -0.83
N THR A 451 24.13 -6.28 -0.99
CA THR A 451 24.68 -5.99 -2.31
C THR A 451 24.78 -7.30 -3.10
N PRO A 452 24.33 -7.34 -4.37
CA PRO A 452 24.47 -8.54 -5.17
C PRO A 452 25.93 -8.98 -5.22
N SER A 453 26.20 -10.24 -4.89
CA SER A 453 27.55 -10.81 -4.94
C SER A 453 27.65 -11.77 -6.13
N LYS A 454 28.73 -11.63 -6.91
CA LYS A 454 28.98 -12.53 -8.04
C LYS A 454 29.51 -13.84 -7.48
N SER A 455 28.66 -14.86 -7.39
CA SER A 455 29.18 -16.22 -7.18
C SER A 455 29.94 -16.63 -8.44
N ILE A 456 31.26 -16.80 -8.32
CA ILE A 456 32.07 -17.43 -9.37
C ILE A 456 31.84 -18.93 -9.25
N ASN A 457 30.76 -19.43 -9.85
CA ASN A 457 30.65 -20.85 -10.15
C ASN A 457 30.93 -21.07 -11.62
N SER A 458 32.14 -21.56 -11.89
CA SER A 458 32.44 -22.22 -13.14
C SER A 458 31.54 -23.45 -13.28
N SER A 459 30.96 -23.60 -14.46
CA SER A 459 30.28 -24.80 -14.97
C SER A 459 28.81 -25.01 -14.58
N SER A 460 27.94 -24.74 -15.58
CA SER A 460 26.66 -25.40 -15.86
C SER A 460 25.65 -25.65 -14.72
N GLY A 461 24.63 -24.78 -14.68
CA GLY A 461 23.23 -25.10 -14.42
C GLY A 461 22.89 -26.06 -13.28
N THR A 462 22.66 -25.54 -12.07
CA THR A 462 21.61 -26.01 -11.17
C THR A 462 21.23 -24.85 -10.23
N TYR A 463 19.94 -24.52 -10.18
CA TYR A 463 19.36 -23.55 -9.25
C TYR A 463 19.63 -23.96 -7.80
N ASN A 464 20.21 -23.07 -6.99
CA ASN A 464 20.26 -23.27 -5.54
C ASN A 464 18.87 -23.03 -4.94
N LYS A 465 18.14 -24.13 -4.86
CA LYS A 465 17.02 -24.40 -3.97
C LYS A 465 17.46 -24.04 -2.54
N GLY A 466 16.72 -23.16 -1.87
CA GLY A 466 16.81 -23.02 -0.41
C GLY A 466 16.54 -24.37 0.23
N VAL A 467 17.60 -25.00 0.74
CA VAL A 467 17.51 -26.24 1.51
C VAL A 467 18.05 -25.91 2.90
N TYR A 468 17.13 -25.86 3.85
CA TYR A 468 17.44 -26.03 5.26
C TYR A 468 17.90 -27.47 5.46
N THR A 469 19.10 -27.68 5.98
CA THR A 469 19.47 -28.93 6.65
C THR A 469 19.90 -28.61 8.07
N SER A 470 19.28 -29.35 8.97
CA SER A 470 19.55 -29.51 10.39
C SER A 470 21.04 -29.58 10.72
N VAL A 471 21.41 -28.88 11.79
CA VAL A 471 22.72 -28.96 12.44
C VAL A 471 22.83 -30.32 13.14
N GLU A 472 23.75 -31.17 12.68
CA GLU A 472 24.40 -32.18 13.51
C GLU A 472 25.85 -31.71 13.74
N GLU A 473 26.27 -31.74 15.01
CA GLU A 473 27.63 -31.45 15.47
C GLU A 473 28.64 -32.43 14.87
N MET A 474 29.81 -31.93 14.44
CA MET A 474 31.13 -32.53 14.67
C MET A 474 32.22 -31.53 14.22
N GLY A 475 33.21 -31.32 15.08
CA GLY A 475 34.12 -30.17 15.03
C GLY A 475 35.48 -30.38 14.35
N ILE A 476 36.45 -29.58 14.84
CA ILE A 476 37.91 -29.55 14.55
C ILE A 476 38.24 -28.74 13.26
N GLU A 477 39.16 -27.77 13.16
CA GLU A 477 40.32 -27.28 13.94
C GLU A 477 40.66 -25.83 13.53
N ASP A 478 41.41 -25.13 14.38
CA ASP A 478 41.99 -23.78 14.18
C ASP A 478 42.77 -23.58 12.86
N VAL A 479 42.51 -22.46 12.16
CA VAL A 479 43.53 -21.76 11.34
C VAL A 479 43.36 -20.24 11.48
N SER A 480 44.47 -19.59 11.80
CA SER A 480 44.68 -18.19 12.19
C SER A 480 44.36 -17.12 11.13
N GLU A 481 43.88 -16.00 11.66
CA GLU A 481 43.79 -14.60 11.18
C GLU A 481 44.46 -14.17 9.86
N GLY A 482 43.70 -13.38 9.09
CA GLY A 482 44.25 -12.50 8.06
C GLY A 482 43.26 -11.90 7.06
N THR A 483 42.01 -11.57 7.43
CA THR A 483 41.06 -10.92 6.51
C THR A 483 41.25 -9.40 6.51
N ASN A 484 41.95 -8.87 5.50
CA ASN A 484 41.86 -7.45 5.16
C ASN A 484 40.46 -7.16 4.62
N MET A 485 39.54 -6.70 5.48
CA MET A 485 38.24 -6.19 5.07
C MET A 485 38.42 -4.86 4.32
N SER A 486 37.93 -4.78 3.08
CA SER A 486 37.84 -3.51 2.36
C SER A 486 36.74 -2.65 2.98
N ILE A 487 37.09 -1.53 3.62
CA ILE A 487 36.12 -0.56 4.13
C ILE A 487 35.49 0.19 2.96
N ASP A 488 34.16 0.17 2.88
CA ASP A 488 33.39 0.94 1.91
C ASP A 488 33.43 2.44 2.28
N LYS A 489 34.20 3.22 1.52
CA LYS A 489 34.40 4.66 1.77
C LYS A 489 33.13 5.49 1.57
N GLU A 490 32.13 4.99 0.86
CA GLU A 490 30.88 5.72 0.62
C GLU A 490 29.94 5.71 1.84
N LYS A 491 30.09 4.71 2.73
CA LYS A 491 29.32 4.57 3.97
C LYS A 491 29.90 5.34 5.15
N ILE A 492 31.06 5.98 5.00
CA ILE A 492 31.70 6.75 6.07
C ILE A 492 30.88 8.03 6.31
N PRO A 493 30.30 8.24 7.50
CA PRO A 493 29.61 9.48 7.82
C PRO A 493 30.57 10.67 7.76
N VAL A 494 30.04 11.85 7.44
CA VAL A 494 30.85 13.06 7.22
C VAL A 494 30.51 14.10 8.27
N ILE A 495 31.55 14.72 8.84
CA ILE A 495 31.38 15.86 9.75
C ILE A 495 31.28 17.15 8.93
N SER A 496 30.19 17.89 9.10
CA SER A 496 29.95 19.18 8.43
C SER A 496 29.16 20.10 9.37
N ASP A 497 29.65 21.33 9.59
CA ASP A 497 28.98 22.39 10.36
C ASP A 497 28.34 21.93 11.69
N ASN A 498 29.13 21.23 12.52
CA ASN A 498 28.72 20.66 13.81
C ASN A 498 27.64 19.55 13.73
N ASN A 499 27.47 18.94 12.57
CA ASN A 499 26.60 17.79 12.33
C ASN A 499 27.39 16.62 11.74
N ILE A 500 26.83 15.42 11.88
CA ILE A 500 27.23 14.22 11.15
C ILE A 500 26.13 13.94 10.11
N ILE A 501 26.53 13.99 8.85
CA ILE A 501 25.71 13.69 7.67
C ILE A 501 26.25 12.42 7.00
N ASN A 502 25.74 12.09 5.81
CA ASN A 502 26.05 10.86 5.08
C ASN A 502 25.67 9.59 5.85
N ILE A 503 24.54 9.65 6.56
CA ILE A 503 23.94 8.52 7.27
C ILE A 503 22.73 8.06 6.47
N ASN A 504 22.75 6.83 5.97
CA ASN A 504 21.60 6.30 5.23
C ASN A 504 20.41 6.04 6.15
N PRO A 505 19.17 6.23 5.66
CA PRO A 505 17.99 5.76 6.38
C PRO A 505 18.13 4.28 6.75
N ALA A 506 17.59 3.92 7.91
CA ALA A 506 17.64 2.60 8.53
C ALA A 506 19.02 2.12 9.00
N THR A 507 20.08 2.93 8.94
CA THR A 507 21.43 2.57 9.44
C THR A 507 21.36 2.16 10.91
N SER A 508 21.83 0.96 11.25
CA SER A 508 21.86 0.49 12.64
C SER A 508 22.94 1.22 13.43
N THR A 509 22.79 1.29 14.74
CA THR A 509 23.82 1.85 15.64
C THR A 509 25.12 1.05 15.57
N ALA A 510 25.05 -0.27 15.35
CA ALA A 510 26.22 -1.12 15.18
C ALA A 510 26.99 -0.74 13.90
N ASP A 511 26.29 -0.69 12.77
CA ASP A 511 26.89 -0.30 11.48
C ASP A 511 27.44 1.13 11.58
N PHE A 512 26.67 2.07 12.13
CA PHE A 512 27.13 3.44 12.29
C PHE A 512 28.41 3.53 13.12
N LYS A 513 28.48 2.86 14.29
CA LYS A 513 29.68 2.81 15.14
C LYS A 513 30.87 2.18 14.41
N GLU A 514 30.62 1.22 13.53
CA GLU A 514 31.64 0.59 12.69
C GLU A 514 32.24 1.57 11.66
N TYR A 515 31.41 2.39 11.00
CA TYR A 515 31.87 3.29 9.93
C TYR A 515 32.33 4.67 10.41
N ILE A 516 31.69 5.24 11.44
CA ILE A 516 31.97 6.61 11.94
C ILE A 516 33.41 6.78 12.46
N LYS A 517 34.05 5.70 12.93
CA LYS A 517 35.45 5.74 13.39
C LYS A 517 36.45 6.09 12.28
N TYR A 518 36.03 5.97 11.02
CA TYR A 518 36.82 6.34 9.84
C TYR A 518 36.50 7.74 9.32
N ALA A 519 35.59 8.49 9.97
CA ALA A 519 35.29 9.86 9.56
C ALA A 519 36.46 10.80 9.87
N ASP A 520 36.76 11.69 8.92
CA ASP A 520 37.85 12.66 9.06
C ASP A 520 37.68 13.49 10.34
N GLY A 521 38.70 13.47 11.20
CA GLY A 521 38.71 14.16 12.49
C GLY A 521 38.27 13.31 13.70
N LEU A 522 37.86 12.05 13.50
CA LEU A 522 37.54 11.08 14.56
C LEU A 522 38.56 9.93 14.70
N ASN A 523 39.77 10.10 14.16
CA ASN A 523 40.86 9.17 14.40
C ASN A 523 41.29 9.24 15.88
N ASP A 524 41.53 8.09 16.51
CA ASP A 524 42.11 7.99 17.85
C ASP A 524 41.29 8.59 19.03
N VAL A 525 39.97 8.75 18.84
CA VAL A 525 39.02 9.20 19.88
C VAL A 525 38.00 8.12 20.21
N SER A 526 37.42 8.15 21.41
CA SER A 526 36.26 7.31 21.73
C SER A 526 34.98 8.08 21.51
N ILE A 527 33.92 7.40 21.07
CA ILE A 527 32.62 8.01 20.84
C ILE A 527 31.52 7.31 21.63
N SER A 528 30.46 8.03 21.94
CA SER A 528 29.18 7.44 22.34
C SER A 528 28.04 8.08 21.54
N VAL A 529 27.05 7.27 21.19
CA VAL A 529 25.84 7.74 20.51
C VAL A 529 24.80 8.02 21.57
N ILE A 530 24.27 9.23 21.58
CA ILE A 530 23.22 9.67 22.48
C ILE A 530 21.94 9.83 21.65
N SER A 531 20.87 9.17 22.05
CA SER A 531 19.59 9.27 21.35
C SER A 531 19.03 10.69 21.40
N LYS A 532 18.10 11.02 20.49
CA LYS A 532 17.34 12.28 20.54
C LYS A 532 16.63 12.57 21.88
N ASN A 533 16.49 11.58 22.77
CA ASN A 533 15.95 11.73 24.12
C ASN A 533 17.04 11.93 25.20
N ASN A 534 18.28 12.20 24.81
CA ASN A 534 19.46 12.38 25.68
C ASN A 534 19.82 11.13 26.53
N THR A 535 19.59 9.92 26.00
CA THR A 535 20.04 8.66 26.61
C THR A 535 21.07 7.97 25.72
N GLU A 536 22.04 7.25 26.30
CA GLU A 536 23.00 6.48 25.51
C GLU A 536 22.28 5.43 24.65
N LYS A 537 22.74 5.29 23.40
CA LYS A 537 22.12 4.49 22.34
C LYS A 537 23.13 3.43 21.91
N GLU A 538 22.95 2.24 22.48
CA GLU A 538 23.79 1.07 22.20
C GLU A 538 23.25 0.18 21.07
N SER A 539 21.96 0.31 20.76
CA SER A 539 21.30 -0.46 19.70
C SER A 539 20.11 0.31 19.12
N GLY A 540 19.59 -0.20 18.00
CA GLY A 540 18.53 0.47 17.23
C GLY A 540 19.09 1.13 15.98
N LYS A 541 18.34 2.10 15.43
CA LYS A 541 18.71 2.82 14.20
C LYS A 541 19.21 4.21 14.54
N ILE A 542 20.26 4.68 13.88
CA ILE A 542 20.60 6.10 13.91
C ILE A 542 19.49 6.88 13.21
N CYS A 543 19.12 8.01 13.78
CA CYS A 543 18.05 8.86 13.26
C CYS A 543 18.40 10.34 13.38
N THR A 544 17.70 11.18 12.64
CA THR A 544 17.83 12.63 12.80
C THR A 544 17.54 13.03 14.25
N GLY A 545 18.45 13.83 14.82
CA GLY A 545 18.37 14.33 16.19
C GLY A 545 19.06 13.45 17.23
N ASP A 546 19.57 12.26 16.86
CA ASP A 546 20.61 11.62 17.67
C ASP A 546 21.87 12.51 17.71
N LYS A 547 22.73 12.27 18.70
CA LYS A 547 23.97 13.00 18.89
C LYS A 547 25.14 12.03 19.03
N VAL A 548 26.32 12.47 18.62
CA VAL A 548 27.57 11.74 18.85
C VAL A 548 28.46 12.58 19.74
N ASN A 549 28.70 12.08 20.94
CA ASN A 549 29.70 12.62 21.85
C ASN A 549 31.05 12.05 21.48
N VAL A 550 32.06 12.92 21.42
CA VAL A 550 33.44 12.57 21.10
C VAL A 550 34.30 12.89 22.31
N TYR A 551 35.08 11.93 22.78
CA TYR A 551 35.93 12.04 23.96
C TYR A 551 37.41 11.91 23.58
N ASP A 552 38.27 12.65 24.28
CA ASP A 552 39.72 12.49 24.15
C ASP A 552 40.23 11.19 24.80
N LYS A 553 41.53 10.90 24.66
CA LYS A 553 42.16 9.70 25.24
C LYS A 553 42.15 9.68 26.78
N GLN A 554 41.87 10.82 27.41
CA GLN A 554 41.78 11.01 28.86
C GLN A 554 40.33 10.89 29.36
N GLY A 555 39.35 10.69 28.46
CA GLY A 555 37.94 10.54 28.77
C GLY A 555 37.16 11.85 28.89
N ASN A 556 37.74 13.00 28.52
CA ASN A 556 37.04 14.29 28.55
C ASN A 556 36.23 14.50 27.26
N LEU A 557 35.01 15.03 27.40
CA LEU A 557 34.13 15.36 26.27
C LEU A 557 34.74 16.52 25.45
N LYS A 558 35.07 16.26 24.19
CA LYS A 558 35.64 17.23 23.25
C LYS A 558 34.56 17.98 22.47
N ASN A 559 33.58 17.25 21.94
CA ASN A 559 32.48 17.84 21.18
C ASN A 559 31.25 16.92 21.12
N THR A 560 30.11 17.50 20.74
CA THR A 560 28.86 16.80 20.47
C THR A 560 28.31 17.22 19.10
N TYR A 561 28.18 16.27 18.18
CA TYR A 561 27.64 16.49 16.84
C TYR A 561 26.21 15.98 16.76
N ASN A 562 25.32 16.63 15.98
CA ASN A 562 23.98 16.09 15.70
C ASN A 562 24.01 15.19 14.47
N CYS A 563 23.34 14.04 14.52
CA CYS A 563 23.10 13.21 13.35
C CYS A 563 21.94 13.81 12.53
N ILE A 564 22.17 13.93 11.21
CA ILE A 564 21.18 14.40 10.25
C ILE A 564 21.04 13.34 9.16
N ILE A 565 19.80 12.87 8.96
CA ILE A 565 19.41 12.07 7.80
C ILE A 565 18.42 12.94 7.00
N TYR A 566 18.85 13.44 5.85
CA TYR A 566 18.00 14.26 4.99
C TYR A 566 16.77 13.47 4.55
N GLY A 567 15.59 14.01 4.83
CA GLY A 567 14.29 13.37 4.63
C GLY A 567 13.72 12.63 5.85
N ASP A 568 14.52 12.33 6.87
CA ASP A 568 14.03 11.84 8.18
C ASP A 568 13.74 13.05 9.07
N VAL A 569 12.55 13.63 8.88
CA VAL A 569 12.14 14.88 9.49
C VAL A 569 11.55 14.65 10.88
N ASN A 570 10.99 13.47 11.12
CA ASN A 570 10.42 13.10 12.41
C ASN A 570 11.45 12.43 13.36
N GLY A 571 12.64 12.10 12.84
CA GLY A 571 13.74 11.48 13.56
C GLY A 571 13.51 10.00 13.90
N ASP A 572 12.81 9.23 13.08
CA ASP A 572 12.57 7.80 13.30
C ASP A 572 13.60 6.89 12.58
N GLY A 573 14.51 7.51 11.84
CA GLY A 573 15.55 6.83 11.07
C GLY A 573 15.08 6.36 9.71
N TYR A 574 13.85 6.67 9.30
CA TYR A 574 13.29 6.34 7.99
C TYR A 574 12.80 7.61 7.27
N ILE A 575 12.64 7.49 5.95
CA ILE A 575 12.02 8.53 5.12
C ILE A 575 10.67 7.98 4.67
N THR A 576 9.59 8.47 5.27
CA THR A 576 8.23 7.97 5.08
C THR A 576 7.25 9.11 4.82
N ILE A 577 6.00 8.78 4.49
CA ILE A 577 4.95 9.80 4.32
C ILE A 577 4.75 10.68 5.56
N MET A 578 5.14 10.21 6.74
CA MET A 578 5.10 11.00 7.95
C MET A 578 6.07 12.19 7.89
N ASP A 579 7.27 12.02 7.33
CA ASP A 579 8.25 13.10 7.20
C ASP A 579 7.75 14.21 6.27
N MET A 580 7.10 13.81 5.16
CA MET A 580 6.40 14.75 4.26
C MET A 580 5.28 15.51 4.99
N VAL A 581 4.55 14.87 5.90
CA VAL A 581 3.52 15.54 6.72
C VAL A 581 4.15 16.58 7.65
N TYR A 582 5.32 16.30 8.23
CA TYR A 582 6.01 17.24 9.11
C TYR A 582 6.52 18.47 8.34
N VAL A 583 7.08 18.28 7.14
CA VAL A 583 7.42 19.40 6.23
C VAL A 583 6.17 20.21 5.88
N LYS A 584 5.08 19.56 5.48
CA LYS A 584 3.81 20.23 5.15
C LYS A 584 3.29 21.08 6.32
N ARG A 585 3.39 20.58 7.56
CA ARG A 585 2.97 21.31 8.76
C ARG A 585 3.84 22.52 9.06
N HIS A 586 5.15 22.45 8.79
CA HIS A 586 6.05 23.59 8.86
C HIS A 586 5.65 24.65 7.82
N LEU A 587 5.50 24.27 6.55
CA LEU A 587 5.15 25.18 5.46
C LEU A 587 3.80 25.89 5.65
N LEU A 588 2.86 25.26 6.36
CA LEU A 588 1.55 25.83 6.69
C LEU A 588 1.52 26.62 8.00
N ASN A 589 2.66 26.79 8.67
CA ASN A 589 2.77 27.40 10.01
C ASN A 589 1.87 26.74 11.08
N ILE A 590 1.58 25.45 10.90
CA ILE A 590 0.77 24.65 11.85
C ILE A 590 1.66 24.12 12.98
N LYS A 591 2.88 23.69 12.65
CA LYS A 591 3.91 23.30 13.61
C LYS A 591 5.28 23.49 12.97
N THR A 592 6.10 24.37 13.55
CA THR A 592 7.42 24.70 13.04
C THR A 592 8.46 23.65 13.46
N LEU A 593 9.22 23.16 12.50
CA LEU A 593 10.47 22.43 12.69
C LEU A 593 11.62 23.35 13.09
N ASP A 594 12.57 22.84 13.88
CA ASP A 594 13.78 23.53 14.32
C ASP A 594 15.01 22.59 14.28
N GLY A 595 16.20 23.20 14.40
CA GLY A 595 17.47 22.49 14.54
C GLY A 595 17.71 21.37 13.52
N ALA A 596 18.05 20.18 14.02
CA ALA A 596 18.35 19.00 13.21
C ALA A 596 17.19 18.59 12.28
N TYR A 597 15.95 18.74 12.72
CA TYR A 597 14.76 18.36 11.96
C TYR A 597 14.45 19.35 10.84
N LEU A 598 14.72 20.63 11.06
CA LEU A 598 14.63 21.66 10.01
C LEU A 598 15.69 21.43 8.92
N LEU A 599 16.90 21.05 9.32
CA LEU A 599 17.97 20.70 8.38
C LEU A 599 17.65 19.42 7.59
N ALA A 600 17.14 18.38 8.26
CA ALA A 600 16.71 17.16 7.60
C ALA A 600 15.53 17.40 6.62
N ALA A 601 14.66 18.35 6.93
CA ALA A 601 13.55 18.74 6.06
C ALA A 601 14.00 19.46 4.80
N ASN A 602 15.14 20.16 4.81
CA ASN A 602 15.73 20.78 3.63
C ASN A 602 16.48 19.73 2.79
N ALA A 603 15.71 18.82 2.20
CA ALA A 603 16.22 17.68 1.43
C ALA A 603 16.83 18.09 0.08
N THR A 604 16.48 19.28 -0.47
CA THR A 604 17.12 19.83 -1.68
C THR A 604 18.44 20.55 -1.38
N ARG A 605 18.67 20.96 -0.12
CA ARG A 605 19.85 21.69 0.35
C ARG A 605 20.09 23.01 -0.38
N ASP A 606 19.01 23.69 -0.77
CA ASP A 606 19.01 25.00 -1.42
C ASP A 606 18.82 26.17 -0.43
N ALA A 607 19.16 25.93 0.85
CA ALA A 607 19.11 26.87 1.98
C ALA A 607 17.71 27.35 2.43
N GLU A 608 16.64 27.09 1.67
CA GLU A 608 15.26 27.46 2.05
C GLU A 608 14.33 26.25 2.09
N LEU A 609 13.73 25.95 3.25
CA LEU A 609 12.70 24.91 3.34
C LEU A 609 11.41 25.35 2.63
N ASN A 610 11.06 24.69 1.54
CA ASN A 610 9.91 25.05 0.71
C ASN A 610 9.15 23.82 0.16
N ILE A 611 8.19 24.05 -0.75
CA ILE A 611 7.37 22.97 -1.32
C ILE A 611 8.19 21.97 -2.15
N LEU A 612 9.33 22.39 -2.70
CA LEU A 612 10.22 21.53 -3.48
C LEU A 612 10.86 20.46 -2.60
N ASP A 613 11.27 20.78 -1.37
CA ASP A 613 11.73 19.78 -0.39
C ASP A 613 10.66 18.72 -0.11
N MET A 614 9.42 19.16 0.07
CA MET A 614 8.29 18.26 0.29
C MET A 614 8.07 17.35 -0.93
N VAL A 615 8.23 17.88 -2.15
CA VAL A 615 8.19 17.09 -3.39
C VAL A 615 9.39 16.15 -3.48
N TYR A 616 10.57 16.57 -3.03
CA TYR A 616 11.79 15.78 -3.03
C TYR A 616 11.67 14.58 -2.08
N ILE A 617 11.18 14.82 -0.86
CA ILE A 617 10.85 13.77 0.12
C ILE A 617 9.73 12.87 -0.40
N LYS A 618 8.66 13.42 -1.00
CA LYS A 618 7.60 12.62 -1.65
C LYS A 618 8.15 11.69 -2.72
N ARG A 619 9.02 12.21 -3.58
CA ARG A 619 9.70 11.43 -4.61
C ARG A 619 10.60 10.36 -3.98
N SER A 620 11.22 10.63 -2.84
CA SER A 620 11.97 9.60 -2.10
C SER A 620 11.08 8.47 -1.57
N ILE A 621 9.93 8.82 -0.99
CA ILE A 621 8.96 7.86 -0.40
C ILE A 621 8.32 6.98 -1.47
N LEU A 622 7.98 7.59 -2.62
CA LEU A 622 7.41 6.86 -3.75
C LEU A 622 8.44 5.96 -4.44
N GLY A 623 9.71 6.03 -4.04
CA GLY A 623 10.82 5.49 -4.81
C GLY A 623 10.77 6.13 -6.19
N ILE A 624 11.22 7.37 -6.31
CA ILE A 624 11.46 8.05 -7.59
C ILE A 624 12.90 8.61 -7.59
N ILE A 625 13.39 8.99 -6.41
CA ILE A 625 14.77 9.46 -6.15
C ILE A 625 15.30 8.87 -4.83
N ILE A 626 16.61 8.84 -4.63
CA ILE A 626 17.23 8.68 -3.30
C ILE A 626 17.63 10.07 -2.85
N ILE A 627 17.30 10.47 -1.62
CA ILE A 627 17.87 11.69 -1.04
C ILE A 627 19.33 11.40 -0.73
N ASN A 628 20.24 12.04 -1.47
CA ASN A 628 21.67 11.96 -1.22
C ASN A 628 21.95 12.41 0.22
N GLN A 629 22.67 11.62 1.00
CA GLN A 629 22.97 11.94 2.40
C GLN A 629 24.29 12.70 2.56
N LYS A 630 25.12 12.74 1.52
CA LYS A 630 26.44 13.38 1.49
C LYS A 630 26.38 14.85 1.08
#